data_AF-A0A0S8JR20-F1
#
_entry.id   AF-A0A0S8JR20-F1
#
_cell.length_a   1.000
_cell.length_b   1.000
_cell.length_c   1.000
_cell.angle_alpha   90.00
_cell.angle_beta   90.00
_cell.angle_gamma   90.00
#
_symmetry.space_group_name_H-M   'P 1'
#
loop_
_entity.id
_entity.type
_entity.pdbx_description
1 polymer ?
#
loop_
_entity_poly.entity_id
_entity_poly.type
_entity_poly.pdbx_seq_one_letter_code
_entity_poly.pdbx_strand_id
1 'polypeptide(L)'
;SLPVLHGAIGNPIFAFLLEGFAILLLISIFRKQGWQKRSSRALLGAGAALIAVLMFPLVKYATGIPACLYPGTSVPLSIFFAPVAIVLSAFTVPAGFVAGERIRKVSYAGIPVSRFRLVGNIVSPLTFIICLALVTLFRMIVSSGIT
;
A
#
# COMPACT_ATOMS: atom_id res chain seq x y z
N SER A 1 24.90 1.86 9.31
CA SER A 1 23.59 1.20 9.11
C SER A 1 22.64 1.74 10.17
N LEU A 2 21.44 2.22 9.77
CA LEU A 2 20.42 2.60 10.76
C LEU A 2 19.77 1.33 11.33
N PRO A 3 19.41 1.30 12.62
CA PRO A 3 18.68 0.17 13.19
C PRO A 3 17.36 -0.04 12.43
N VAL A 4 16.92 -1.30 12.30
CA VAL A 4 15.70 -1.64 11.53
C VAL A 4 14.44 -0.94 12.08
N LEU A 5 14.46 -0.59 13.38
CA LEU A 5 13.40 0.20 14.04
C LEU A 5 13.55 1.72 13.90
N HIS A 6 14.55 2.21 13.18
CA HIS A 6 14.66 3.64 12.93
C HIS A 6 13.41 4.12 12.19
N GLY A 7 12.90 5.31 12.52
CA GLY A 7 11.63 5.82 11.99
C GLY A 7 11.56 5.80 10.46
N ALA A 8 12.69 5.99 9.77
CA ALA A 8 12.78 5.91 8.32
C ALA A 8 12.38 4.54 7.73
N ILE A 9 12.58 3.44 8.46
CA ILE A 9 12.24 2.06 8.04
C ILE A 9 10.94 1.61 8.70
N GLY A 10 10.78 1.91 10.00
CA GLY A 10 9.59 1.51 10.75
C GLY A 10 8.30 2.17 10.27
N ASN A 11 8.37 3.45 9.86
CA ASN A 11 7.18 4.22 9.47
C ASN A 11 6.48 3.64 8.23
N PRO A 12 7.16 3.37 7.09
CA PRO A 12 6.52 2.74 5.94
C PRO A 12 5.95 1.35 6.23
N ILE A 13 6.66 0.52 7.01
CA ILE A 13 6.20 -0.82 7.38
C ILE A 13 4.91 -0.73 8.18
N PHE A 14 4.86 0.17 9.17
CA PHE A 14 3.68 0.38 10.00
C PHE A 14 2.49 0.87 9.15
N ALA A 15 2.71 1.82 8.24
CA ALA A 15 1.67 2.31 7.33
C ALA A 15 1.04 1.17 6.52
N PHE A 16 1.88 0.33 5.92
CA PHE A 16 1.43 -0.80 5.09
C PHE A 16 0.61 -1.82 5.89
N LEU A 17 1.09 -2.20 7.08
CA LEU A 17 0.38 -3.15 7.95
C LEU A 17 -0.98 -2.60 8.40
N LEU A 18 -1.01 -1.31 8.76
CA LEU A 18 -2.20 -0.64 9.24
C LEU A 18 -3.28 -0.51 8.15
N GLU A 19 -2.90 -0.15 6.93
CA GLU A 19 -3.82 -0.12 5.79
C GLU A 19 -4.33 -1.51 5.44
N GLY A 20 -3.45 -2.52 5.40
CA GLY A 20 -3.86 -3.92 5.20
C GLY A 20 -4.85 -4.41 6.27
N PHE A 21 -4.59 -4.10 7.54
CA PHE A 21 -5.50 -4.41 8.64
C PHE A 21 -6.85 -3.69 8.50
N ALA A 22 -6.83 -2.41 8.13
CA ALA A 22 -8.05 -1.63 7.91
C ALA A 22 -8.91 -2.21 6.77
N ILE A 23 -8.29 -2.64 5.66
CA ILE A 23 -9.00 -3.33 4.57
C ILE A 23 -9.67 -4.60 5.09
N LEU A 24 -8.92 -5.47 5.80
CA LEU A 24 -9.46 -6.72 6.32
C LEU A 24 -10.60 -6.49 7.31
N LEU A 25 -10.45 -5.50 8.19
CA LEU A 25 -11.48 -5.11 9.15
C LEU A 25 -12.76 -4.65 8.44
N LEU A 26 -12.64 -3.79 7.43
CA LEU A 26 -13.80 -3.34 6.65
C LEU A 26 -14.47 -4.50 5.87
N ILE A 27 -13.68 -5.38 5.26
CA ILE A 27 -14.23 -6.58 4.60
C ILE A 27 -14.98 -7.46 5.61
N SER A 28 -14.44 -7.62 6.82
CA SER A 28 -15.04 -8.42 7.90
C SER A 28 -16.37 -7.83 8.39
N ILE A 29 -16.41 -6.52 8.64
CA ILE A 29 -17.62 -5.82 9.10
C ILE A 29 -18.72 -5.85 8.04
N PHE A 30 -18.38 -5.55 6.78
CA PHE A 30 -19.35 -5.47 5.69
C PHE A 30 -19.40 -6.75 4.85
N ARG A 31 -19.07 -7.90 5.44
CA ARG A 31 -18.98 -9.19 4.72
C ARG A 31 -20.26 -9.59 3.99
N LYS A 32 -21.42 -9.13 4.50
CA LYS A 32 -22.75 -9.37 3.90
C LYS A 32 -23.06 -8.47 2.71
N GLN A 33 -22.34 -7.35 2.56
CA GLN A 33 -22.53 -6.43 1.45
C GLN A 33 -21.73 -6.96 0.26
N GLY A 34 -22.42 -7.27 -0.83
CA GLY A 34 -21.77 -7.79 -2.03
C GLY A 34 -20.79 -6.76 -2.60
N TRP A 35 -19.49 -6.91 -2.32
CA TRP A 35 -18.38 -6.12 -2.87
C TRP A 35 -18.15 -6.36 -4.37
N GLN A 36 -19.21 -6.60 -5.13
CA GLN A 36 -19.18 -6.89 -6.57
C GLN A 36 -19.06 -5.60 -7.39
N LYS A 37 -19.60 -4.48 -6.89
CA LYS A 37 -19.55 -3.20 -7.60
C LYS A 37 -18.18 -2.54 -7.46
N ARG A 38 -17.65 -1.99 -8.56
CA ARG A 38 -16.38 -1.24 -8.58
C ARG A 38 -16.39 -0.06 -7.59
N SER A 39 -17.51 0.65 -7.49
CA SER A 39 -17.66 1.76 -6.54
C SER A 39 -17.51 1.31 -5.09
N SER A 40 -18.09 0.17 -4.71
CA SER A 40 -17.95 -0.38 -3.36
C SER A 40 -16.49 -0.75 -3.06
N ARG A 41 -15.76 -1.32 -4.03
CA ARG A 41 -14.32 -1.62 -3.86
C ARG A 41 -13.47 -0.36 -3.73
N ALA A 42 -13.83 0.71 -4.44
CA ALA A 42 -13.14 1.98 -4.34
C ALA A 42 -13.37 2.63 -2.96
N LEU A 43 -14.61 2.60 -2.48
CA LEU A 43 -14.96 3.04 -1.13
C LEU A 43 -14.27 2.21 -0.05
N LEU A 44 -14.10 0.90 -0.27
CA LEU A 44 -13.32 0.04 0.63
C LEU A 44 -11.88 0.51 0.75
N GLY A 45 -11.21 0.76 -0.38
CA GLY A 45 -9.83 1.28 -0.38
C GLY A 45 -9.73 2.67 0.24
N ALA A 46 -10.58 3.61 -0.20
CA ALA A 46 -10.63 4.95 0.37
C ALA A 46 -10.88 4.94 1.89
N GLY A 47 -11.82 4.12 2.35
CA GLY A 47 -12.14 3.96 3.76
C GLY A 47 -11.00 3.34 4.55
N ALA A 48 -10.33 2.33 3.99
CA ALA A 48 -9.18 1.70 4.65
C ALA A 48 -8.00 2.68 4.78
N ALA A 49 -7.69 3.43 3.71
CA ALA A 49 -6.66 4.46 3.74
C ALA A 49 -7.01 5.58 4.73
N LEU A 50 -8.28 5.99 4.82
CA LEU A 50 -8.72 6.97 5.81
C LEU A 50 -8.49 6.48 7.24
N ILE A 51 -8.88 5.24 7.55
CA ILE A 51 -8.63 4.63 8.86
C ILE A 51 -7.13 4.56 9.14
N ALA A 52 -6.33 4.11 8.17
CA ALA A 52 -4.89 4.00 8.30
C ALA A 52 -4.24 5.37 8.56
N VAL A 53 -4.61 6.40 7.81
CA VAL A 53 -4.10 7.76 8.00
C VAL A 53 -4.38 8.29 9.40
N LEU A 54 -5.60 8.06 9.91
CA LEU A 54 -6.02 8.51 11.24
C LEU A 54 -5.33 7.73 12.37
N MET A 55 -5.03 6.45 12.15
CA MET A 55 -4.34 5.60 13.11
C MET A 55 -2.80 5.66 12.99
N PHE A 56 -2.27 6.23 11.91
CA PHE A 56 -0.83 6.28 11.68
C PHE A 56 -0.03 7.04 12.74
N PRO A 57 -0.53 8.12 13.38
CA PRO A 57 0.18 8.78 14.48
C PRO A 57 0.54 7.84 15.65
N LEU A 58 -0.12 6.68 15.78
CA LEU A 58 0.25 5.67 16.77
C LEU A 58 1.61 5.02 16.51
N VAL A 59 2.22 5.21 15.33
CA VAL A 59 3.56 4.71 15.00
C VAL A 59 4.63 5.19 15.98
N LYS A 60 4.42 6.34 16.63
CA LYS A 60 5.29 6.85 17.70
C LYS A 60 5.43 5.85 18.84
N TYR A 61 4.37 5.13 19.20
CA TYR A 61 4.41 4.14 20.27
C TYR A 61 5.14 2.86 19.86
N ALA A 62 5.15 2.54 18.57
CA ALA A 62 5.85 1.37 18.04
C ALA A 62 7.35 1.63 17.78
N THR A 63 7.69 2.81 17.27
CA THR A 63 9.06 3.15 16.84
C THR A 63 9.81 4.07 17.81
N GLY A 64 9.11 4.66 18.78
CA GLY A 64 9.65 5.69 19.67
C GLY A 64 9.79 7.08 19.01
N ILE A 65 9.56 7.21 17.70
CA ILE A 65 9.80 8.42 16.93
C ILE A 65 8.49 8.90 16.28
N PRO A 66 8.04 10.14 16.52
CA PRO A 66 6.86 10.66 15.84
C PRO A 66 7.13 10.86 14.36
N ALA A 67 6.20 10.39 13.52
CA ALA A 67 6.26 10.57 12.07
C ALA A 67 5.70 11.94 11.67
N CYS A 68 6.51 12.98 11.80
CA CYS A 68 6.16 14.35 11.42
C CYS A 68 6.66 14.70 10.02
N LEU A 69 6.03 15.70 9.39
CA LEU A 69 6.44 16.20 8.07
C LEU A 69 7.84 16.84 8.10
N TYR A 70 8.11 17.66 9.13
CA TYR A 70 9.41 18.29 9.37
C TYR A 70 9.88 18.04 10.80
N PRO A 71 11.21 17.95 11.03
CA PRO A 71 11.77 17.88 12.38
C PRO A 71 11.30 19.08 13.23
N GLY A 72 10.85 18.82 14.46
CA GLY A 72 10.37 19.86 15.38
C GLY A 72 8.93 20.34 15.17
N THR A 73 8.21 19.82 14.17
CA THR A 73 6.78 20.11 13.98
C THR A 73 5.89 19.04 14.62
N SER A 74 4.64 19.39 14.91
CA SER A 74 3.61 18.46 15.40
C SER A 74 2.69 17.94 14.30
N VAL A 75 2.91 18.31 13.04
CA VAL A 75 2.07 17.94 11.90
C VAL A 75 2.39 16.51 11.46
N PRO A 76 1.46 15.54 11.59
CA PRO A 76 1.71 14.16 11.19
C PRO A 76 1.83 14.04 9.68
N LEU A 77 2.84 13.30 9.22
CA LEU A 77 3.07 13.01 7.81
C LEU A 77 1.83 12.39 7.14
N SER A 78 1.12 11.51 7.86
CA SER A 78 -0.08 10.84 7.33
C SER A 78 -1.21 11.79 7.01
N ILE A 79 -1.43 12.81 7.83
CA ILE A 79 -2.52 13.77 7.64
C ILE A 79 -2.24 14.63 6.41
N PHE A 80 -0.98 15.06 6.24
CA PHE A 80 -0.58 15.87 5.09
C PHE A 80 -0.76 15.11 3.76
N PHE A 81 -0.36 13.83 3.71
CA PHE A 81 -0.49 13.00 2.52
C PHE A 81 -1.82 12.22 2.44
N ALA A 82 -2.79 12.52 3.31
CA ALA A 82 -4.07 11.82 3.37
C ALA A 82 -4.82 11.79 2.03
N PRO A 83 -4.97 12.93 1.29
CA PRO A 83 -5.72 12.92 0.04
C PRO A 83 -5.07 12.00 -1.00
N VAL A 84 -3.74 12.00 -1.06
CA VAL A 84 -2.98 11.16 -2.00
C VAL A 84 -3.15 9.70 -1.65
N ALA A 85 -3.02 9.32 -0.37
CA ALA A 85 -3.18 7.96 0.09
C ALA A 85 -4.61 7.43 -0.19
N ILE A 86 -5.63 8.25 0.11
CA ILE A 86 -7.03 7.89 -0.09
C ILE A 86 -7.33 7.67 -1.58
N VAL A 87 -6.90 8.59 -2.46
CA VAL A 87 -7.12 8.46 -3.90
C VAL A 87 -6.39 7.24 -4.46
N LEU A 88 -5.12 7.04 -4.10
CA LEU A 88 -4.36 5.88 -4.55
C LEU A 88 -5.02 4.58 -4.09
N SER A 89 -5.40 4.46 -2.82
CA SER A 89 -6.05 3.26 -2.29
C SER A 89 -7.42 3.00 -2.95
N ALA A 90 -8.17 4.06 -3.24
CA ALA A 90 -9.44 3.97 -3.97
C ALA A 90 -9.28 3.35 -5.37
N PHE A 91 -8.12 3.49 -6.01
CA PHE A 91 -7.83 2.87 -7.31
C PHE A 91 -7.14 1.52 -7.19
N THR A 92 -6.17 1.38 -6.28
CA THR A 92 -5.36 0.16 -6.16
C THR A 92 -6.16 -1.00 -5.59
N VAL A 93 -7.08 -0.76 -4.66
CA VAL A 93 -7.91 -1.83 -4.08
C VAL A 93 -8.82 -2.48 -5.13
N PRO A 94 -9.63 -1.74 -5.92
CA PRO A 94 -10.38 -2.33 -7.03
C PRO A 94 -9.49 -3.07 -8.03
N ALA A 95 -8.33 -2.50 -8.37
CA ALA A 95 -7.39 -3.14 -9.29
C ALA A 95 -6.89 -4.48 -8.73
N GLY A 96 -6.58 -4.55 -7.42
CA GLY A 96 -6.20 -5.77 -6.72
C GLY A 96 -7.29 -6.85 -6.77
N PHE A 97 -8.55 -6.48 -6.54
CA PHE A 97 -9.67 -7.41 -6.68
C PHE A 97 -9.83 -7.94 -8.12
N VAL A 98 -9.70 -7.07 -9.13
CA VAL A 98 -9.76 -7.49 -10.54
C VAL A 98 -8.61 -8.43 -10.88
N ALA A 99 -7.39 -8.14 -10.40
CA ALA A 99 -6.24 -9.01 -10.57
C ALA A 99 -6.47 -10.38 -9.89
N GLY A 100 -6.98 -10.39 -8.65
CA GLY A 100 -7.31 -11.61 -7.93
C GLY A 100 -8.38 -12.46 -8.62
N GLU A 101 -9.42 -11.84 -9.17
CA GLU A 101 -10.44 -12.56 -9.96
C GLU A 101 -9.86 -13.17 -11.24
N ARG A 102 -8.96 -12.47 -11.95
CA ARG A 102 -8.29 -13.00 -13.15
C ARG A 102 -7.42 -14.19 -12.80
N ILE A 103 -6.66 -14.11 -11.72
CA ILE A 103 -5.85 -15.22 -11.21
C ILE A 103 -6.76 -16.42 -10.90
N ARG A 104 -7.85 -16.18 -10.18
CA ARG A 104 -8.82 -17.24 -9.84
C ARG A 104 -9.38 -17.92 -11.09
N LYS A 105 -9.84 -17.16 -12.09
CA LYS A 105 -10.37 -17.72 -13.35
C LYS A 105 -9.33 -18.58 -14.08
N VAL A 106 -8.07 -18.15 -14.11
CA VAL A 106 -6.98 -18.93 -14.72
C VAL A 106 -6.72 -20.23 -13.96
N SER A 107 -6.76 -20.20 -12.62
CA SER A 107 -6.61 -21.41 -11.79
C SER A 107 -7.76 -22.40 -11.95
N TYR A 108 -9.02 -21.93 -12.10
CA TYR A 108 -10.17 -22.82 -12.30
C TYR A 108 -10.31 -23.34 -13.74
N ALA A 109 -9.78 -22.64 -14.74
CA ALA A 109 -9.86 -23.05 -16.15
C ALA A 109 -8.88 -24.18 -16.54
N GLY A 110 -8.18 -24.79 -15.59
CA GLY A 110 -7.27 -25.91 -15.85
C GLY A 110 -6.04 -25.56 -16.71
N ILE A 111 -5.72 -24.27 -16.84
CA ILE A 111 -4.52 -23.83 -17.58
C ILE A 111 -3.28 -24.41 -16.87
N PRO A 112 -2.33 -25.03 -17.59
CA PRO A 112 -1.23 -25.74 -16.96
C PRO A 112 -0.43 -24.80 -16.05
N VAL A 113 -0.09 -25.29 -14.86
CA VAL A 113 0.67 -24.58 -13.81
C VAL A 113 1.96 -23.96 -14.36
N SER A 114 2.52 -24.53 -15.44
CA SER A 114 3.67 -24.00 -16.18
C SER A 114 3.46 -22.59 -16.73
N ARG A 115 2.26 -22.26 -17.24
CA ARG A 115 1.97 -20.92 -17.81
C ARG A 115 1.79 -19.87 -16.71
N PHE A 116 1.22 -20.26 -15.57
CA PHE A 116 1.10 -19.40 -14.40
C PHE A 116 2.48 -19.16 -13.75
N ARG A 117 3.32 -20.20 -13.68
CA ARG A 117 4.73 -20.09 -13.27
C ARG A 117 5.52 -19.20 -14.24
N LEU A 118 5.25 -19.26 -15.54
CA LEU A 118 5.89 -18.37 -16.54
C LEU A 118 5.49 -16.90 -16.34
N VAL A 119 4.20 -16.63 -16.15
CA VAL A 119 3.71 -15.26 -15.89
C VAL A 119 4.23 -14.76 -14.54
N GLY A 120 4.22 -15.58 -13.49
CA GLY A 120 4.82 -15.23 -12.20
C GLY A 120 6.33 -14.97 -12.31
N ASN A 121 7.04 -15.79 -13.09
CA ASN A 121 8.48 -15.63 -13.36
C ASN A 121 8.81 -14.42 -14.23
N ILE A 122 7.86 -13.80 -14.92
CA ILE A 122 8.06 -12.55 -15.67
C ILE A 122 7.57 -11.36 -14.85
N VAL A 123 6.42 -11.47 -14.19
CA VAL A 123 5.85 -10.40 -13.38
C VAL A 123 6.72 -10.11 -12.15
N SER A 124 7.30 -11.12 -11.50
CA SER A 124 8.16 -10.89 -10.34
C SER A 124 9.45 -10.12 -10.68
N PRO A 125 10.25 -10.47 -11.72
CA PRO A 125 11.41 -9.66 -12.08
C PRO A 125 10.99 -8.32 -12.67
N LEU A 126 9.88 -8.23 -13.41
CA LEU A 126 9.41 -6.94 -13.93
C LEU A 126 9.04 -5.99 -12.79
N THR A 127 8.33 -6.48 -11.77
CA THR A 127 8.00 -5.70 -10.57
C THR A 127 9.26 -5.27 -9.84
N PHE A 128 10.24 -6.16 -9.72
CA PHE A 128 11.54 -5.84 -9.12
C PHE A 128 12.30 -4.76 -9.91
N ILE A 129 12.37 -4.87 -11.24
CA ILE A 129 12.99 -3.88 -12.13
C ILE A 129 12.27 -2.54 -12.02
N ILE A 130 10.94 -2.52 -12.03
CA ILE A 130 10.14 -1.30 -11.87
C ILE A 130 10.39 -0.67 -10.51
N CYS A 131 10.41 -1.45 -9.42
CA CYS A 131 10.74 -0.96 -8.09
C CYS A 131 12.15 -0.37 -8.03
N LEU A 132 13.15 -1.04 -8.62
CA LEU A 132 14.51 -0.52 -8.70
C LEU A 132 14.60 0.75 -9.53
N ALA A 133 13.91 0.80 -10.67
CA ALA A 133 13.85 1.98 -11.53
C ALA A 133 13.22 3.16 -10.78
N LEU A 134 12.12 2.94 -10.05
CA LEU A 134 11.49 3.96 -9.20
C LEU A 134 12.40 4.42 -8.08
N VAL A 135 13.06 3.51 -7.35
CA VAL A 135 14.02 3.87 -6.31
C VAL A 135 15.18 4.69 -6.90
N THR A 136 15.67 4.30 -8.07
CA THR A 136 16.75 5.01 -8.78
C THR A 136 16.29 6.38 -9.24
N LEU A 137 15.09 6.49 -9.80
CA LEU A 137 14.47 7.75 -10.19
C LEU A 137 14.29 8.68 -8.98
N PHE A 138 13.75 8.18 -7.86
CA PHE A 138 13.62 8.96 -6.63
C PHE A 138 14.98 9.42 -6.10
N ARG A 139 15.98 8.53 -6.10
CA ARG A 139 17.36 8.88 -5.74
C ARG A 139 17.92 9.95 -6.66
N MET A 140 17.69 9.84 -7.97
CA MET A 140 18.11 10.85 -8.94
C MET A 140 17.39 12.16 -8.70
N ILE A 141 16.07 12.18 -8.52
CA ILE A 141 15.31 13.42 -8.24
C ILE A 141 15.84 14.10 -6.98
N VAL A 142 15.98 13.36 -5.88
CA VAL A 142 16.54 13.89 -4.61
C VAL A 142 17.99 14.37 -4.77
N SER A 143 18.78 13.69 -5.60
CA SER A 143 20.18 14.07 -5.88
C SER A 143 20.31 15.21 -6.90
N SER A 144 19.32 15.43 -7.76
CA SER A 144 19.35 16.39 -8.88
C SER A 144 18.64 17.70 -8.56
N GLY A 145 17.91 17.78 -7.44
CA GLY A 145 17.22 18.99 -7.04
C GLY A 145 16.64 18.87 -5.63
N ILE A 146 16.66 19.88 -4.77
CA ILE A 146 17.01 21.30 -4.86
C ILE A 146 17.42 21.67 -3.42
N THR A 147 18.43 22.54 -3.27
CA THR A 147 18.85 23.15 -2.00
C THR A 147 17.71 23.91 -1.32
#